data_AF-W6YPM2-F1
#
_entry.id   AF-W6YPM2-F1
#
_cell.length_a   1.000
_cell.length_b   1.000
_cell.length_c   1.000
_cell.angle_alpha   90.00
_cell.angle_beta   90.00
_cell.angle_gamma   90.00
#
_symmetry.space_group_name_H-M   'P 1'
#
loop_
_entity.id
_entity.type
_entity.pdbx_description
1 polymer ?
#
loop_
_entity_poly.entity_id
_entity_poly.type
_entity_poly.pdbx_seq_one_letter_code
_entity_poly.pdbx_strand_id
1 'polypeptide(L)'
;AALIEALWQARTPSNHQSSSPASIIAAINQLKKGAEIMMLSAELMRDRIASLERANTAVSERRKRKKKRIQKQGVLSKGAGEDLLAQREADQQIAYEERQEGARLSVSRQALARCSRCRETGHNARTCKKDILDST
;
A
#
# COMPACT_ATOMS: atom_id res chain seq x y z
N ALA A 1 19.66 -27.22 -82.08
CA ALA A 1 18.94 -26.44 -81.06
C ALA A 1 17.74 -27.22 -80.49
N ALA A 2 16.81 -27.70 -81.33
CA ALA A 2 15.60 -28.43 -80.89
C ALA A 2 15.85 -29.68 -80.03
N LEU A 3 16.91 -30.45 -80.32
CA LEU A 3 17.26 -31.64 -79.53
C LEU A 3 17.72 -31.33 -78.10
N ILE A 4 18.32 -30.15 -77.88
CA ILE A 4 18.82 -29.74 -76.57
C ILE A 4 17.66 -29.24 -75.68
N GLU A 5 16.70 -28.53 -76.25
CA GLU A 5 15.46 -28.14 -75.54
C GLU A 5 14.61 -29.36 -75.17
N ALA A 6 14.47 -30.34 -76.07
CA ALA A 6 13.71 -31.56 -75.81
C ALA A 6 14.31 -32.39 -74.66
N LEU A 7 15.65 -32.47 -74.58
CA LEU A 7 16.36 -33.13 -73.48
C LEU A 7 16.21 -32.39 -72.14
N TRP A 8 16.12 -31.06 -72.17
CA TRP A 8 15.94 -30.24 -70.96
C TRP A 8 14.52 -30.37 -70.38
N GLN A 9 13.49 -30.41 -71.24
CA GLN A 9 12.11 -30.66 -70.83
C GLN A 9 11.88 -32.10 -70.36
N ALA A 10 12.55 -33.10 -70.95
CA ALA A 10 12.45 -34.50 -70.51
C ALA A 10 13.16 -34.76 -69.17
N ARG A 11 14.14 -33.94 -68.79
CA ARG A 11 14.95 -34.10 -67.56
C ARG A 11 14.38 -33.38 -66.35
N THR A 12 13.42 -32.48 -66.53
CA THR A 12 12.76 -31.76 -65.44
C THR A 12 11.43 -32.45 -65.12
N PRO A 13 11.32 -33.23 -64.02
CA PRO A 13 10.01 -33.63 -63.56
C PRO A 13 9.30 -32.34 -63.13
N SER A 14 8.32 -31.90 -63.91
CA SER A 14 7.39 -30.86 -63.51
C SER A 14 6.47 -31.43 -62.43
N ASN A 15 7.05 -31.64 -61.24
CA ASN A 15 6.35 -32.03 -60.02
C ASN A 15 5.79 -30.80 -59.30
N HIS A 16 5.67 -29.65 -59.99
CA HIS A 16 4.96 -28.52 -59.43
C HIS A 16 3.46 -28.82 -59.48
N GLN A 17 2.96 -29.45 -58.43
CA GLN A 17 1.54 -29.34 -58.10
C GLN A 17 1.31 -27.85 -57.79
N SER A 18 0.80 -27.11 -58.77
CA SER A 18 0.26 -25.78 -58.52
C SER A 18 -0.81 -25.94 -57.45
N SER A 19 -0.50 -25.51 -56.23
CA SER A 19 -1.47 -25.53 -55.16
C SER A 19 -2.63 -24.66 -55.62
N SER A 20 -3.84 -25.23 -55.68
CA SER A 20 -5.04 -24.44 -55.97
C SER A 20 -5.05 -23.22 -55.04
N PRO A 21 -5.37 -22.01 -55.52
CA PRO A 21 -5.45 -20.81 -54.69
C PRO A 21 -6.26 -21.03 -53.39
N ALA A 22 -7.27 -21.91 -53.45
CA ALA A 22 -8.07 -22.32 -52.30
C ALA A 22 -7.26 -23.00 -51.19
N SER A 23 -6.26 -23.82 -51.53
CA SER A 23 -5.40 -24.52 -50.56
C SER A 23 -4.50 -23.55 -49.79
N ILE A 24 -3.97 -22.53 -50.47
CA ILE A 24 -3.13 -21.49 -49.84
C ILE A 24 -3.98 -20.61 -48.93
N ILE A 25 -5.17 -20.20 -49.39
CA ILE A 25 -6.11 -19.41 -48.59
C ILE A 25 -6.55 -20.19 -47.33
N ALA A 26 -6.79 -21.50 -47.45
CA ALA A 26 -7.13 -22.34 -46.30
C ALA A 26 -6.00 -22.38 -45.26
N ALA A 27 -4.74 -22.53 -45.69
CA ALA A 27 -3.58 -22.50 -44.79
C ALA A 27 -3.44 -21.14 -44.08
N ILE A 28 -3.61 -20.04 -44.80
CA ILE A 28 -3.58 -18.68 -44.22
C ILE A 28 -4.69 -18.52 -43.16
N ASN A 29 -5.90 -19.00 -43.45
CA ASN A 29 -7.02 -18.94 -42.50
C ASN A 29 -6.76 -19.77 -41.23
N GLN A 30 -6.10 -20.92 -41.35
CA GLN A 30 -5.70 -21.71 -40.19
C GLN A 30 -4.65 -20.99 -39.34
N LEU A 31 -3.67 -20.34 -39.99
CA LEU A 31 -2.67 -19.51 -39.29
C LEU A 31 -3.32 -18.33 -38.56
N LYS A 32 -4.27 -17.65 -39.21
CA LYS A 32 -5.04 -16.57 -38.58
C LYS A 32 -5.75 -17.04 -37.30
N LYS A 33 -6.46 -18.17 -37.38
CA LYS A 33 -7.14 -18.75 -36.21
C LYS A 33 -6.15 -19.17 -35.12
N GLY A 34 -5.02 -19.75 -35.50
CA GLY A 34 -3.96 -20.10 -34.56
C GLY A 34 -3.42 -18.87 -33.83
N ALA A 35 -3.16 -17.78 -34.57
CA ALA A 35 -2.70 -16.52 -34.00
C ALA A 35 -3.73 -15.91 -33.03
N GLU A 36 -5.01 -15.91 -33.39
CA GLU A 36 -6.11 -15.44 -32.52
C GLU A 36 -6.16 -16.22 -31.20
N ILE A 37 -6.08 -17.56 -31.25
CA ILE A 37 -6.06 -18.43 -30.07
C ILE A 37 -4.82 -18.17 -29.21
N MET A 38 -3.65 -18.02 -29.83
CA MET A 38 -2.40 -17.73 -29.13
C MET A 38 -2.46 -16.36 -28.42
N MET A 39 -3.03 -15.35 -29.06
CA MET A 39 -3.21 -14.02 -28.47
C MET A 39 -4.11 -14.08 -27.22
N LEU A 40 -5.28 -14.73 -27.34
CA LEU A 40 -6.18 -14.93 -26.20
C LEU A 40 -5.50 -15.71 -25.07
N SER A 41 -4.78 -16.77 -25.42
CA SER A 41 -4.05 -17.58 -24.43
C SER A 41 -2.96 -16.76 -23.73
N ALA A 42 -2.24 -15.92 -24.47
CA ALA A 42 -1.21 -15.03 -23.91
C ALA A 42 -1.81 -14.00 -22.96
N GLU A 43 -3.02 -13.52 -23.23
CA GLU A 43 -3.77 -12.63 -22.33
C GLU A 43 -4.13 -13.31 -21.01
N LEU A 44 -4.74 -14.51 -21.09
CA LEU A 44 -5.07 -15.30 -19.90
C LEU A 44 -3.82 -15.64 -19.07
N MET A 45 -2.70 -15.94 -19.73
CA MET A 45 -1.42 -16.18 -19.06
C MET A 45 -0.91 -14.92 -18.36
N ARG A 46 -0.99 -13.74 -18.99
CA ARG A 46 -0.60 -12.46 -18.38
C ARG A 46 -1.41 -12.19 -17.11
N ASP A 47 -2.72 -12.38 -17.15
CA ASP A 47 -3.59 -12.18 -15.99
C ASP A 47 -3.27 -13.18 -14.86
N ARG A 48 -2.99 -14.44 -15.22
CA ARG A 48 -2.61 -15.46 -14.24
C ARG A 48 -1.27 -15.14 -13.59
N ILE A 49 -0.28 -14.71 -14.35
CA ILE A 49 1.03 -14.28 -13.85
C ILE A 49 0.86 -13.11 -12.88
N ALA A 50 0.13 -12.06 -13.29
CA ALA A 50 -0.12 -10.90 -12.44
C ALA A 50 -0.88 -11.25 -11.15
N SER A 51 -1.81 -12.21 -11.20
CA SER A 51 -2.49 -12.75 -10.02
C SER A 51 -1.52 -13.47 -9.08
N LEU A 52 -0.66 -14.34 -9.63
CA LEU A 52 0.32 -15.11 -8.86
C LEU A 52 1.38 -14.20 -8.23
N GLU A 53 1.85 -13.18 -8.94
CA GLU A 53 2.80 -12.20 -8.42
C GLU A 53 2.21 -11.40 -7.26
N ARG A 54 0.94 -10.97 -7.37
CA ARG A 54 0.22 -10.33 -6.25
C ARG A 54 0.08 -11.26 -5.05
N ALA A 55 -0.23 -12.53 -5.27
CA ALA A 55 -0.30 -13.51 -4.18
C ALA A 55 1.07 -13.73 -3.52
N ASN A 56 2.13 -13.88 -4.32
CA ASN A 56 3.50 -14.08 -3.83
C ASN A 56 4.03 -12.87 -3.05
N THR A 57 3.78 -11.65 -3.54
CA THR A 57 4.14 -10.42 -2.84
C THR A 57 3.39 -10.31 -1.52
N ALA A 58 2.08 -10.58 -1.50
CA ALA A 58 1.29 -10.59 -0.26
C ALA A 58 1.79 -11.60 0.77
N VAL A 59 2.10 -12.84 0.34
CA VAL A 59 2.68 -13.87 1.21
C VAL A 59 4.07 -13.46 1.72
N SER A 60 4.90 -12.89 0.85
CA SER A 60 6.24 -12.41 1.20
C SER A 60 6.18 -11.28 2.22
N GLU A 61 5.30 -10.29 2.03
CA GLU A 61 5.07 -9.22 2.99
C GLU A 61 4.52 -9.75 4.32
N ARG A 62 3.60 -10.72 4.29
CA ARG A 62 3.11 -11.39 5.50
C ARG A 62 4.25 -12.09 6.26
N ARG A 63 5.12 -12.82 5.55
CA ARG A 63 6.30 -13.47 6.14
C ARG A 63 7.26 -12.43 6.74
N LYS A 64 7.55 -11.34 6.03
CA LYS A 64 8.39 -10.24 6.54
C LYS A 64 7.81 -9.62 7.81
N ARG A 65 6.50 -9.31 7.83
CA ARG A 65 5.80 -8.79 9.02
C ARG A 65 5.89 -9.76 10.20
N LYS A 66 5.65 -11.05 9.97
CA LYS A 66 5.80 -12.10 11.00
C LYS A 66 7.25 -12.19 11.50
N LYS A 67 8.25 -12.17 10.61
CA LYS A 67 9.67 -12.16 10.98
C LYS A 67 10.05 -10.94 11.81
N LYS A 68 9.60 -9.72 11.45
CA LYS A 68 9.82 -8.51 12.26
C LYS A 68 9.18 -8.61 13.65
N ARG A 69 7.97 -9.20 13.75
CA ARG A 69 7.34 -9.48 15.05
C ARG A 69 8.15 -10.48 15.88
N ILE A 70 8.64 -11.55 15.26
CA ILE A 70 9.49 -12.56 15.90
C ILE A 70 10.86 -11.99 16.28
N GLN A 71 11.46 -11.08 15.50
CA GLN A 71 12.74 -10.45 15.88
C GLN A 71 12.64 -9.62 17.16
N LYS A 72 11.46 -9.05 17.45
CA LYS A 72 11.17 -8.40 18.75
C LYS A 72 10.85 -9.42 19.86
N GLN A 73 10.65 -10.69 19.50
CA GLN A 73 10.38 -11.83 20.38
C GLN A 73 11.47 -12.89 20.17
N GLY A 74 12.69 -12.59 20.61
CA GLY A 74 13.65 -13.66 20.93
C GLY A 74 13.07 -14.60 21.99
N VAL A 75 13.81 -15.64 22.39
CA VAL A 75 13.40 -16.46 23.56
C VAL A 75 13.35 -15.53 24.76
N LEU A 76 12.15 -15.08 25.08
CA LEU A 76 11.89 -14.13 26.15
C LEU A 76 11.83 -14.98 27.41
N SER A 77 12.85 -14.86 28.27
CA SER A 77 12.80 -15.48 29.58
C SER A 77 11.61 -14.88 30.34
N LYS A 78 11.04 -15.63 31.28
CA LYS A 78 9.91 -15.15 32.10
C LYS A 78 10.23 -13.78 32.73
N GLY A 79 11.44 -13.61 33.26
CA GLY A 79 11.92 -12.35 33.83
C GLY A 79 11.95 -11.20 32.82
N ALA A 80 12.49 -11.41 31.61
CA ALA A 80 12.44 -10.38 30.57
C ALA A 80 11.01 -9.98 30.18
N GLY A 81 10.04 -10.89 30.36
CA GLY A 81 8.62 -10.61 30.11
C GLY A 81 8.00 -9.76 31.22
N GLU A 82 8.33 -10.08 32.47
CA GLU A 82 7.95 -9.30 33.66
C GLU A 82 8.53 -7.89 33.59
N ASP A 83 9.81 -7.73 33.19
CA ASP A 83 10.46 -6.42 33.03
C ASP A 83 9.78 -5.55 31.96
N LEU A 84 9.38 -6.15 30.83
CA LEU A 84 8.66 -5.43 29.77
C LEU A 84 7.25 -5.00 30.21
N LEU A 85 6.59 -5.77 31.06
CA LEU A 85 5.29 -5.41 31.63
C LEU A 85 5.47 -4.28 32.64
N ALA A 86 6.44 -4.39 33.54
CA ALA A 86 6.77 -3.36 34.52
C ALA A 86 7.14 -2.03 33.85
N GLN A 87 7.97 -2.06 32.81
CA GLN A 87 8.31 -0.85 32.05
C GLN A 87 7.08 -0.23 31.40
N ARG A 88 6.19 -1.04 30.82
CA ARG A 88 4.98 -0.53 30.16
C ARG A 88 4.00 0.09 31.17
N GLU A 89 3.87 -0.50 32.35
CA GLU A 89 3.05 0.05 33.44
C GLU A 89 3.63 1.39 33.93
N ALA A 90 4.96 1.46 34.12
CA ALA A 90 5.65 2.69 34.47
C ALA A 90 5.44 3.79 33.40
N ASP A 91 5.62 3.47 32.12
CA ASP A 91 5.43 4.42 31.01
C ASP A 91 3.98 4.94 30.96
N GLN A 92 3.00 4.08 31.21
CA GLN A 92 1.59 4.47 31.28
C GLN A 92 1.29 5.39 32.45
N GLN A 93 1.89 5.10 33.62
CA GLN A 93 1.75 5.94 34.80
C GLN A 93 2.35 7.32 34.57
N ILE A 94 3.57 7.40 34.02
CA ILE A 94 4.23 8.66 33.67
C ILE A 94 3.36 9.47 32.71
N ALA A 95 2.87 8.84 31.63
CA ALA A 95 2.02 9.52 30.65
C ALA A 95 0.69 10.03 31.25
N TYR A 96 0.15 9.33 32.24
CA TYR A 96 -1.04 9.77 32.97
C TYR A 96 -0.74 10.97 33.88
N GLU A 97 0.37 10.90 34.63
CA GLU A 97 0.82 11.98 35.53
C GLU A 97 1.15 13.26 34.77
N GLU A 98 1.85 13.17 33.64
CA GLU A 98 2.17 14.32 32.79
C GLU A 98 0.89 15.03 32.29
N ARG A 99 -0.15 14.27 31.91
CA ARG A 99 -1.44 14.85 31.51
C ARG A 99 -2.15 15.52 32.68
N GLN A 100 -2.11 14.92 33.86
CA GLN A 100 -2.74 15.46 35.06
C GLN A 100 -2.01 16.72 35.55
N GLU A 101 -0.68 16.73 35.53
CA GLU A 101 0.13 17.88 35.89
C GLU A 101 -0.09 19.03 34.90
N GLY A 102 -0.12 18.76 33.60
CA GLY A 102 -0.48 19.74 32.58
C GLY A 102 -1.86 20.36 32.82
N ALA A 103 -2.86 19.53 33.17
CA ALA A 103 -4.20 19.99 33.52
C ALA A 103 -4.20 20.83 34.81
N ARG A 104 -3.51 20.41 35.87
CA ARG A 104 -3.40 21.15 37.14
C ARG A 104 -2.71 22.50 36.96
N LEU A 105 -1.63 22.56 36.19
CA LEU A 105 -0.93 23.79 35.84
C LEU A 105 -1.82 24.74 35.02
N SER A 106 -2.64 24.21 34.11
CA SER A 106 -3.62 25.01 33.36
C SER A 106 -4.74 25.59 34.24
N VAL A 107 -5.28 24.79 35.17
CA VAL A 107 -6.31 25.24 36.12
C VAL A 107 -5.72 26.27 37.09
N SER A 108 -4.50 26.07 37.58
CA SER A 108 -3.80 27.04 38.44
C SER A 108 -3.54 28.38 37.75
N ARG A 109 -3.26 28.39 36.43
CA ARG A 109 -3.16 29.64 35.65
C ARG A 109 -4.51 30.32 35.43
N GLN A 110 -5.61 29.57 35.43
CA GLN A 110 -6.98 30.10 35.33
C GLN A 110 -7.60 30.48 36.68
N ALA A 111 -7.03 30.05 37.81
CA ALA A 111 -7.68 30.09 39.13
C ALA A 111 -7.59 31.42 39.90
N LEU A 112 -7.00 32.48 39.36
CA LEU A 112 -7.18 33.81 39.93
C LEU A 112 -8.30 34.51 39.19
N ALA A 113 -9.54 34.27 39.64
CA ALA A 113 -10.70 35.02 39.16
C ALA A 113 -10.44 36.52 39.35
N ARG A 114 -10.21 37.22 38.24
CA ARG A 114 -10.01 38.68 38.20
C ARG A 114 -11.35 39.36 38.01
N CYS A 115 -11.52 40.51 38.64
CA CYS A 115 -12.66 41.38 38.38
C CYS A 115 -12.73 41.70 36.88
N SER A 116 -13.87 41.44 36.22
CA SER A 116 -14.01 41.70 34.78
C SER A 116 -13.98 43.19 34.43
N ARG A 117 -14.14 44.08 35.42
CA ARG A 117 -14.05 45.55 35.25
C ARG A 117 -12.62 46.08 35.40
N CYS A 118 -11.95 45.80 36.52
CA CYS A 118 -10.63 46.38 36.80
C CYS A 118 -9.45 45.41 36.69
N ARG A 119 -9.71 44.14 36.36
CA ARG A 119 -8.73 43.04 36.22
C ARG A 119 -7.89 42.73 37.46
N GLU A 120 -8.22 43.30 38.63
CA GLU A 120 -7.59 42.96 39.91
C GLU A 120 -8.21 41.70 40.52
N THR A 121 -7.44 40.99 41.33
CA THR A 121 -7.86 39.79 42.06
C THR A 121 -8.46 40.17 43.42
N GLY A 122 -9.34 39.34 43.98
CA GLY A 122 -9.88 39.52 45.34
C GLY A 122 -11.26 40.19 45.43
N HIS A 123 -11.85 40.59 44.30
CA HIS A 123 -13.23 41.08 44.24
C HIS A 123 -13.86 40.79 42.88
N ASN A 124 -15.20 40.86 42.79
CA ASN A 124 -15.93 40.66 41.54
C ASN A 124 -16.44 42.00 40.98
N ALA A 125 -16.96 42.00 39.75
CA ALA A 125 -17.44 43.21 39.09
C ALA A 125 -18.59 43.93 39.81
N ARG A 126 -19.38 43.22 40.62
CA ARG A 126 -20.51 43.80 41.37
C ARG A 126 -20.06 44.57 42.61
N THR A 127 -18.88 44.28 43.13
CA THR A 127 -18.30 44.93 44.32
C THR A 127 -17.08 45.80 43.95
N CYS A 128 -16.89 46.09 42.66
CA CYS A 128 -15.79 46.93 42.17
C CYS A 128 -16.02 48.39 42.58
N LYS A 129 -15.06 48.99 43.28
CA LYS A 129 -15.14 50.37 43.76
C LYS A 129 -14.49 51.39 42.83
N LYS A 130 -13.79 50.96 41.77
CA LYS A 130 -13.12 51.86 40.81
C LYS A 130 -14.10 52.72 40.01
N ASP A 131 -15.34 52.25 39.81
CA ASP A 131 -16.37 53.02 39.08
C ASP A 131 -16.85 54.27 39.86
N ILE A 132 -16.56 54.37 41.16
CA ILE A 132 -17.02 55.49 42.01
C ILE A 132 -16.09 56.71 41.86
N LEU A 133 -14.88 56.54 41.31
CA LEU A 133 -13.86 57.59 41.24
C LEU A 133 -13.71 58.24 39.85
N ASP A 134 -14.36 57.70 38.81
CA ASP A 134 -14.26 58.21 37.42
C ASP A 134 -15.49 59.02 36.98
N SER A 135 -16.38 59.42 37.90
CA SER A 135 -17.55 60.30 37.62
C SER A 135 -17.53 61.62 38.39
N THR A 136 -16.35 62.08 38.78
CA THR A 136 -16.06 63.44 39.29
C THR A 136 -14.91 64.02 38.51
#